data_AF-A0A2K3MGD6-F1
#
_entry.id   AF-A0A2K3MGD6-F1
#
_cell.length_a   1.000
_cell.length_b   1.000
_cell.length_c   1.000
_cell.angle_alpha   90.00
_cell.angle_beta   90.00
_cell.angle_gamma   90.00
#
_symmetry.space_group_name_H-M   'P 1'
#
loop_
_entity.id
_entity.type
_entity.pdbx_description
1 polymer ?
#
loop_
_entity_poly.entity_id
_entity_poly.type
_entity_poly.pdbx_seq_one_letter_code
_entity_poly.pdbx_strand_id
1 'polypeptide(L)'
;MAIRYCYKDLVPFGAMVTMECINVALNTLFKAATLKGMSYHVFVVYAYAVAAFVLLPSPFISKRSRVLPPLSKPIMYKIGLLGVIGSSSQIMGYTGISLSSPTLSSAISNLVPAFTFLLAIIF
;
A
#
# COMPACT_ATOMS: atom_id res chain seq x y z
N MET A 1 31.53 6.95 -10.76
CA MET A 1 30.38 6.45 -11.55
C MET A 1 29.74 5.20 -10.92
N ALA A 2 30.53 4.22 -10.45
CA ALA A 2 30.03 3.00 -9.76
C ALA A 2 29.23 3.25 -8.47
N ILE A 3 29.63 4.23 -7.63
CA ILE A 3 28.94 4.57 -6.37
C ILE A 3 27.48 5.05 -6.61
N ARG A 4 27.24 5.80 -7.69
CA ARG A 4 25.88 6.25 -8.05
C ARG A 4 24.99 5.12 -8.57
N TYR A 5 25.58 4.10 -9.20
CA TYR A 5 24.87 2.90 -9.62
C TYR A 5 24.50 2.06 -8.40
N CYS A 6 25.48 1.76 -7.54
CA CYS A 6 25.24 1.03 -6.30
C CYS A 6 24.18 1.71 -5.42
N TYR A 7 24.17 3.04 -5.33
CA TYR A 7 23.10 3.79 -4.64
C TYR A 7 21.73 3.69 -5.35
N LYS A 8 21.69 3.72 -6.69
CA LYS A 8 20.45 3.52 -7.45
C LYS A 8 19.86 2.13 -7.31
N ASP A 9 20.68 1.12 -7.03
CA ASP A 9 20.25 -0.27 -6.80
C ASP A 9 19.97 -0.55 -5.30
N LEU A 10 20.70 0.09 -4.37
CA LEU A 10 20.43 -0.02 -2.93
C LEU A 10 19.13 0.66 -2.51
N VAL A 11 18.78 1.81 -3.11
CA VAL A 11 17.54 2.54 -2.78
C VAL A 11 16.27 1.69 -3.01
N PRO A 12 16.06 1.05 -4.17
CA PRO A 12 14.90 0.18 -4.36
C PRO A 12 14.94 -1.06 -3.48
N PHE A 13 16.13 -1.63 -3.21
CA PHE A 13 16.27 -2.75 -2.28
C PHE A 13 15.87 -2.37 -0.85
N GLY A 14 16.38 -1.25 -0.34
CA GLY A 14 16.01 -0.71 0.97
C GLY A 14 14.52 -0.37 1.06
N ALA A 15 13.94 0.17 -0.02
CA ALA A 15 12.50 0.42 -0.10
C ALA A 15 11.69 -0.88 -0.02
N MET A 16 12.07 -1.93 -0.74
CA MET A 16 11.41 -3.24 -0.67
C MET A 16 11.45 -3.82 0.76
N VAL A 17 12.63 -3.83 1.39
CA VAL A 17 12.78 -4.35 2.76
C VAL A 17 11.92 -3.55 3.74
N THR A 18 11.92 -2.22 3.62
CA THR A 18 11.11 -1.34 4.48
C THR A 18 9.61 -1.61 4.28
N MET A 19 9.16 -1.80 3.04
CA MET A 19 7.77 -2.13 2.73
C MET A 19 7.34 -3.47 3.34
N GLU A 20 8.17 -4.52 3.23
CA GLU A 20 7.88 -5.81 3.86
C GLU A 20 7.84 -5.71 5.39
N CYS A 21 8.78 -4.99 6.00
CA CYS A 21 8.75 -4.74 7.43
C CYS A 21 7.47 -4.02 7.88
N ILE A 22 7.04 -2.99 7.13
CA ILE A 22 5.78 -2.27 7.39
C ILE A 22 4.59 -3.23 7.24
N ASN A 23 4.57 -4.07 6.21
CA ASN A 23 3.49 -5.02 5.97
C ASN A 23 3.34 -6.02 7.14
N VAL A 24 4.45 -6.60 7.61
CA VAL A 24 4.45 -7.51 8.77
C VAL A 24 4.00 -6.77 10.04
N ALA A 25 4.54 -5.57 10.29
CA ALA A 25 4.18 -4.76 11.46
C ALA A 25 2.68 -4.41 11.48
N LEU A 26 2.11 -4.03 10.33
CA LEU A 26 0.68 -3.73 10.20
C LEU A 26 -0.19 -4.97 10.45
N ASN A 27 0.19 -6.14 9.94
CA ASN A 27 -0.52 -7.39 10.18
C ASN A 27 -0.50 -7.78 11.66
N THR A 28 0.64 -7.62 12.34
CA THR A 28 0.76 -7.88 13.78
C THR A 28 -0.06 -6.89 14.61
N LEU A 29 -0.01 -5.60 14.29
CA LEU A 29 -0.81 -4.55 14.95
C LEU A 29 -2.31 -4.79 14.76
N PHE A 30 -2.73 -5.12 13.54
CA PHE A 30 -4.12 -5.47 13.22
C PHE A 30 -4.58 -6.63 14.10
N LYS A 31 -3.79 -7.72 14.16
CA LYS A 31 -4.14 -8.89 14.99
C LYS A 31 -4.20 -8.55 16.48
N ALA A 32 -3.25 -7.75 16.98
CA ALA A 32 -3.25 -7.30 18.38
C ALA A 32 -4.46 -6.42 18.72
N ALA A 33 -4.87 -5.54 17.79
CA ALA A 33 -6.05 -4.68 17.96
C ALA A 33 -7.36 -5.48 17.93
N THR A 34 -7.49 -6.42 17.01
CA THR A 34 -8.65 -7.31 16.90
C THR A 34 -8.78 -8.24 18.10
N LEU A 35 -7.66 -8.73 18.66
CA LEU A 35 -7.65 -9.52 19.91
C LEU A 35 -8.19 -8.73 21.11
N LYS A 36 -8.09 -7.40 21.10
CA LYS A 36 -8.68 -6.51 22.10
C LYS A 36 -10.14 -6.12 21.77
N GLY A 37 -10.76 -6.76 20.78
CA GLY A 37 -12.15 -6.53 20.39
C GLY A 37 -12.38 -5.37 19.41
N MET A 38 -11.32 -4.82 18.79
CA MET A 38 -11.49 -3.77 17.78
C MET A 38 -12.04 -4.35 16.47
N SER A 39 -13.07 -3.70 15.90
CA SER A 39 -13.60 -4.05 14.58
C SER A 39 -12.62 -3.68 13.46
N TYR A 40 -12.48 -4.55 12.47
CA TYR A 40 -11.56 -4.39 11.34
C TYR A 40 -11.84 -3.13 10.52
N HIS A 41 -13.10 -2.74 10.34
CA HIS A 41 -13.47 -1.50 9.65
C HIS A 41 -12.90 -0.27 10.36
N VAL A 42 -12.93 -0.26 11.69
CA VAL A 42 -12.42 0.86 12.50
C VAL A 42 -10.91 0.96 12.34
N PHE A 43 -10.20 -0.17 12.40
CA PHE A 43 -8.76 -0.21 12.19
C PHE A 43 -8.36 0.36 10.81
N VAL A 44 -9.05 -0.07 9.76
CA VAL A 44 -8.79 0.38 8.38
C VAL A 44 -8.98 1.90 8.27
N VAL A 45 -10.08 2.44 8.79
CA VAL A 45 -10.35 3.88 8.76
C VAL A 45 -9.27 4.67 9.49
N TYR A 46 -8.84 4.22 10.68
CA TYR A 46 -7.76 4.88 11.42
C TYR A 46 -6.42 4.82 10.68
N ALA A 47 -6.05 3.66 10.11
CA ALA A 47 -4.81 3.51 9.36
C ALA A 47 -4.76 4.45 8.15
N TYR A 48 -5.86 4.55 7.38
CA TYR A 48 -5.96 5.47 6.25
C TYR A 48 -5.96 6.94 6.69
N ALA A 49 -6.59 7.29 7.82
CA ALA A 49 -6.57 8.65 8.34
C ALA A 49 -5.15 9.08 8.76
N VAL A 50 -4.41 8.20 9.46
CA VAL A 50 -3.01 8.45 9.83
C VAL A 50 -2.14 8.55 8.58
N ALA A 51 -2.31 7.64 7.61
CA ALA A 51 -1.56 7.69 6.35
C ALA A 51 -1.82 9.01 5.58
N ALA A 52 -3.08 9.45 5.51
CA ALA A 52 -3.44 10.72 4.90
C ALA A 52 -2.76 11.89 5.62
N PHE A 53 -2.77 11.91 6.96
CA PHE A 53 -2.14 12.97 7.74
C PHE A 53 -0.61 13.01 7.56
N VAL A 54 0.04 11.85 7.46
CA VAL A 54 1.49 11.73 7.21
C VAL A 54 1.86 12.12 5.77
N LEU A 55 0.99 11.82 4.81
CA LEU A 55 1.21 12.15 3.39
C LEU A 55 0.89 13.62 3.06
N LEU A 56 -0.04 14.25 3.79
CA LEU A 56 -0.45 15.64 3.59
C LEU A 56 0.70 16.66 3.59
N PRO A 57 1.71 16.61 4.49
CA PRO A 57 2.85 17.53 4.48
C PRO A 57 3.89 17.23 3.38
N SER A 58 3.91 16.01 2.82
CA SER A 58 4.88 15.58 1.80
C SER A 58 4.98 16.50 0.58
N PRO A 59 3.86 16.91 -0.07
CA PRO A 59 3.93 17.85 -1.19
C PRO A 59 4.43 19.25 -0.83
N PHE A 60 4.30 19.68 0.44
CA PHE A 60 4.76 21.00 0.90
C PHE A 60 6.27 21.01 1.23
N ILE A 61 6.83 19.89 1.68
CA ILE A 61 8.25 19.75 2.03
C ILE A 61 9.11 19.41 0.80
N SER A 62 8.50 18.80 -0.22
CA SER A 62 9.19 18.40 -1.44
C SER A 62 9.71 19.62 -2.22
N LYS A 63 11.01 19.90 -2.12
CA LYS A 63 11.72 20.93 -2.92
C LYS A 63 11.77 20.62 -4.42
N ARG A 64 11.10 19.55 -4.88
CA ARG A 64 11.02 19.20 -6.31
C ARG A 64 10.09 20.20 -6.98
N SER A 65 10.68 21.30 -7.46
CA SER A 65 10.07 22.36 -8.26
C SER A 65 9.53 21.84 -9.59
N ARG A 66 8.47 21.02 -9.54
CA ARG A 66 7.55 20.83 -10.65
C ARG A 66 6.24 21.44 -10.21
N VAL A 67 5.77 22.42 -10.98
CA VAL A 67 4.37 22.86 -10.96
C VAL A 67 3.53 21.58 -10.96
N LEU A 68 2.75 21.36 -9.89
CA LEU A 68 1.87 20.20 -9.82
C LEU A 68 0.98 20.25 -11.06
N PRO A 69 0.92 19.19 -11.89
CA PRO A 69 0.08 19.21 -13.06
C PRO A 69 -1.36 19.49 -12.62
N PRO A 70 -2.07 20.42 -13.28
CA PRO A 70 -3.41 20.81 -12.88
C PRO A 70 -4.31 19.57 -12.84
N LEU A 71 -5.06 19.41 -11.75
CA LEU A 71 -5.99 18.31 -11.56
C LEU A 71 -7.12 18.42 -12.59
N SER A 72 -6.95 17.75 -13.73
CA SER A 72 -7.99 17.66 -14.75
C SER A 72 -9.07 16.66 -14.29
N LYS A 73 -10.33 16.89 -14.68
CA LYS A 73 -11.47 16.00 -14.38
C LYS A 73 -11.20 14.50 -14.64
N PRO A 74 -10.60 14.08 -15.78
CA PRO A 74 -10.23 12.67 -16.01
C PRO A 74 -9.20 12.13 -15.02
N ILE A 75 -8.25 12.95 -14.57
CA ILE A 75 -7.24 12.55 -13.58
C ILE A 75 -7.91 12.34 -12.22
N MET A 76 -8.81 13.23 -11.83
CA MET A 76 -9.59 13.09 -10.60
C MET A 76 -10.46 11.82 -10.62
N TYR A 77 -11.12 11.53 -11.75
CA TYR A 77 -11.89 10.29 -11.91
C TYR A 77 -10.99 9.05 -11.80
N LYS A 78 -9.83 9.04 -12.48
CA LYS A 78 -8.87 7.94 -12.38
C LYS A 78 -8.37 7.72 -10.95
N ILE A 79 -8.03 8.79 -10.22
CA ILE A 79 -7.58 8.71 -8.83
C ILE A 79 -8.71 8.17 -7.94
N GLY A 80 -9.93 8.68 -8.10
CA GLY A 80 -11.11 8.21 -7.35
C GLY A 80 -11.38 6.72 -7.59
N LEU A 81 -11.34 6.29 -8.85
CA LEU A 81 -11.55 4.89 -9.23
C LEU A 81 -10.44 3.99 -8.67
N LEU A 82 -9.17 4.42 -8.72
CA LEU A 82 -8.06 3.71 -8.07
C LEU A 82 -8.25 3.59 -6.56
N GLY A 83 -8.73 4.67 -5.90
CA GLY A 83 -8.99 4.70 -4.47
C GLY A 83 -10.10 3.73 -4.06
N VAL A 84 -11.21 3.66 -4.83
CA VAL A 84 -12.31 2.72 -4.60
C VAL A 84 -11.86 1.27 -4.78
N ILE A 85 -11.09 0.97 -5.84
CA ILE A 85 -10.55 -0.37 -6.09
C ILE A 85 -9.62 -0.77 -4.93
N GLY A 86 -8.69 0.11 -4.54
CA GLY A 86 -7.74 -0.17 -3.46
C GLY A 86 -8.39 -0.35 -2.08
N SER A 87 -9.42 0.44 -1.77
CA SER A 87 -10.14 0.32 -0.50
C SER A 87 -10.96 -0.99 -0.45
N SER A 88 -11.62 -1.32 -1.55
CA SER A 88 -12.39 -2.57 -1.68
C SER A 88 -11.48 -3.80 -1.55
N SER A 89 -10.31 -3.79 -2.18
CA SER A 89 -9.36 -4.90 -2.10
C SER A 89 -8.82 -5.10 -0.68
N GLN A 90 -8.56 -4.03 0.05
CA GLN A 90 -8.14 -4.10 1.46
C GLN A 90 -9.24 -4.69 2.35
N ILE A 91 -10.49 -4.23 2.21
CA ILE A 91 -11.62 -4.76 2.98
C ILE A 91 -11.80 -6.27 2.71
N MET A 92 -11.75 -6.68 1.43
CA MET A 92 -11.82 -8.09 1.05
C MET A 92 -10.64 -8.88 1.61
N GLY A 93 -9.43 -8.31 1.62
CA GLY A 93 -8.23 -8.92 2.19
C GLY A 93 -8.35 -9.17 3.70
N TYR A 94 -8.73 -8.16 4.49
CA TYR A 94 -8.94 -8.32 5.93
C TYR A 94 -10.08 -9.26 6.27
N THR A 95 -11.16 -9.25 5.48
CA THR A 95 -12.27 -10.21 5.63
C THR A 95 -11.79 -11.63 5.32
N GLY A 96 -10.99 -11.82 4.28
CA GLY A 96 -10.37 -13.10 3.94
C GLY A 96 -9.44 -13.61 5.04
N ILE A 97 -8.63 -12.74 5.64
CA ILE A 97 -7.78 -13.08 6.80
C ILE A 97 -8.63 -13.46 8.01
N SER A 98 -9.75 -12.76 8.26
CA SER A 98 -10.66 -13.07 9.36
C SER A 98 -11.41 -14.39 9.19
N LEU A 99 -11.74 -14.76 7.95
CA LEU A 99 -12.39 -16.04 7.62
C LEU A 99 -11.38 -17.20 7.54
N SER A 100 -10.10 -16.89 7.33
CA SER A 100 -9.03 -17.87 7.12
C SER A 100 -7.90 -17.69 8.14
N SER A 101 -6.65 -17.92 7.73
CA SER A 101 -5.46 -17.69 8.56
C SER A 101 -4.50 -16.71 7.87
N PRO A 102 -3.70 -15.96 8.65
CA PRO A 102 -2.64 -15.12 8.11
C PRO A 102 -1.65 -15.90 7.23
N THR A 103 -1.38 -17.17 7.57
CA THR A 103 -0.51 -18.05 6.79
C THR A 103 -1.07 -18.34 5.40
N LEU A 104 -2.38 -18.62 5.29
CA LEU A 104 -3.02 -18.82 4.00
C LEU A 104 -2.99 -17.53 3.16
N SER A 105 -3.27 -16.39 3.77
CA SER A 105 -3.18 -15.09 3.08
C SER A 105 -1.77 -14.85 2.55
N SER A 106 -0.74 -15.14 3.35
CA SER A 106 0.65 -15.00 2.93
C SER A 106 1.02 -15.96 1.79
N ALA A 107 0.48 -17.18 1.78
CA ALA A 107 0.68 -18.13 0.69
C ALA A 107 0.02 -17.67 -0.62
N ILE A 108 -1.19 -17.13 -0.56
CA ILE A 108 -1.91 -16.59 -1.72
C ILE A 108 -1.21 -15.34 -2.26
N SER A 109 -0.61 -14.50 -1.41
CA SER A 109 0.16 -13.33 -1.84
C SER A 109 1.33 -13.67 -2.78
N ASN A 110 1.86 -14.90 -2.73
CA ASN A 110 2.89 -15.36 -3.69
C ASN A 110 2.39 -15.46 -5.14
N LEU A 111 1.07 -15.44 -5.36
CA LEU A 111 0.48 -15.42 -6.71
C LEU A 111 0.43 -14.01 -7.31
N VAL A 112 0.61 -12.95 -6.50
CA VAL A 112 0.54 -11.56 -6.96
C VAL A 112 1.50 -11.28 -8.13
N PRO A 113 2.77 -11.72 -8.13
CA PRO A 113 3.68 -11.52 -9.26
C PRO A 113 3.19 -12.19 -10.54
N ALA A 114 2.63 -13.41 -10.45
CA ALA A 114 2.12 -14.15 -11.60
C ALA A 114 0.93 -13.43 -12.26
N PHE A 115 -0.04 -12.98 -11.46
CA PHE A 115 -1.17 -12.19 -11.97
C PHE A 115 -0.73 -10.83 -12.52
N THR A 116 0.23 -10.18 -11.87
CA THR A 116 0.78 -8.89 -12.36
C THR A 116 1.42 -9.07 -13.74
N PHE A 117 2.16 -10.16 -13.95
CA PHE A 117 2.77 -10.46 -15.25
C PHE A 117 1.73 -10.73 -16.33
N LEU A 118 0.68 -11.51 -15.99
CA LEU A 118 -0.41 -11.81 -16.91
C LEU A 118 -1.18 -10.54 -17.33
N LEU A 119 -1.48 -9.67 -16.38
CA LEU A 119 -2.11 -8.36 -16.67
C LEU A 119 -1.20 -7.47 -17.52
N ALA A 120 0.10 -7.45 -17.26
CA ALA A 120 1.07 -6.68 -18.05
C ALA A 120 1.25 -7.18 -19.49
N ILE A 121 0.88 -8.43 -19.80
CA ILE A 121 0.85 -8.94 -21.17
C ILE A 121 -0.46 -8.54 -21.88
N ILE A 122 -1.56 -8.49 -21.13
CA ILE A 122 -2.89 -8.19 -21.68
C ILE A 122 -3.08 -6.69 -21.97
N PHE A 123 -2.46 -5.82 -21.18
CA PHE A 123 -2.58 -4.35 -21.26
C PHE A 123 -1.28 -3.69 -21.69
#